data_AF-A0A2D5CVI7-F1
#
_entry.id   AF-A0A2D5CVI7-F1
#
_cell.length_a   1.000
_cell.length_b   1.000
_cell.length_c   1.000
_cell.angle_alpha   90.00
_cell.angle_beta   90.00
_cell.angle_gamma   90.00
#
_symmetry.space_group_name_H-M   'P 1'
#
loop_
_entity.id
_entity.type
_entity.pdbx_description
1 polymer ?
#
loop_
_entity_poly.entity_id
_entity_poly.type
_entity_poly.pdbx_seq_one_letter_code
_entity_poly.pdbx_strand_id
1 'polypeptide(L)' 'MDSIMKAVVGFINGLTGILVAVIGLGIVGAVAVGADNMFFVGDVIDNLVMYVGMLGDGGLAGLVVLLIIMGVLNIK' A
#
# COMPACT_ATOMS: atom_id res chain seq x y z
N MET A 1 -14.17 -16.51 -22.95
CA MET A 1 -14.21 -15.99 -21.57
C MET A 1 -12.80 -15.64 -21.08
N ASP A 2 -11.83 -16.54 -21.27
CA ASP A 2 -10.44 -16.38 -20.82
C ASP A 2 -9.71 -15.14 -21.35
N SER A 3 -9.97 -14.72 -22.60
CA SER A 3 -9.29 -13.54 -23.17
C SER A 3 -9.77 -12.21 -22.57
N ILE A 4 -11.07 -12.09 -22.31
CA ILE A 4 -11.63 -10.89 -21.66
C ILE A 4 -11.18 -10.85 -20.19
N MET A 5 -11.21 -11.99 -19.50
CA MET A 5 -10.74 -12.06 -18.11
C MET A 5 -9.25 -11.71 -17.99
N LYS A 6 -8.40 -12.20 -18.91
CA LYS A 6 -6.98 -11.81 -18.95
C LYS A 6 -6.79 -10.32 -19.23
N ALA A 7 -7.56 -9.74 -20.14
CA ALA A 7 -7.48 -8.31 -20.44
C ALA A 7 -7.90 -7.46 -19.23
N VAL A 8 -8.97 -7.85 -18.53
CA VAL A 8 -9.44 -7.15 -17.31
C VAL A 8 -8.43 -7.26 -16.18
N VAL A 9 -7.90 -8.46 -15.92
CA VAL A 9 -6.85 -8.66 -14.89
C VAL A 9 -5.59 -7.87 -15.25
N GLY A 10 -5.18 -7.87 -16.52
CA GLY A 10 -4.05 -7.07 -17.00
C GLY A 10 -4.26 -5.57 -16.80
N PHE A 11 -5.45 -5.06 -17.09
CA PHE A 11 -5.81 -3.66 -16.83
C PHE A 11 -5.77 -3.31 -15.34
N ILE A 12 -6.38 -4.13 -14.47
CA ILE A 12 -6.38 -3.92 -13.02
C ILE A 12 -4.95 -3.96 -12.47
N ASN A 13 -4.12 -4.90 -12.92
CA ASN A 13 -2.72 -4.99 -12.49
C ASN A 13 -1.93 -3.76 -12.95
N GLY A 14 -2.14 -3.29 -14.18
CA GLY A 14 -1.50 -2.07 -14.68
C GLY A 14 -1.93 -0.83 -13.90
N LEU A 15 -3.24 -0.67 -13.65
CA LEU A 15 -3.76 0.45 -12.88
C LEU A 15 -3.27 0.40 -11.43
N THR A 16 -3.32 -0.76 -10.79
CA THR A 16 -2.77 -0.97 -9.44
C THR A 16 -1.29 -0.63 -9.39
N GLY A 17 -0.51 -1.05 -10.39
CA GLY A 17 0.91 -0.72 -10.49
C GLY A 17 1.17 0.78 -10.54
N ILE A 18 0.35 1.52 -11.31
CA ILE A 18 0.42 2.99 -11.37
C ILE A 18 0.07 3.59 -10.00
N LEU A 19 -1.02 3.15 -9.37
CA LEU A 19 -1.42 3.67 -8.05
C LEU A 19 -0.36 3.40 -6.98
N VAL A 20 0.25 2.22 -6.97
CA VAL A 20 1.36 1.88 -6.06
C VAL A 20 2.58 2.74 -6.32
N ALA A 21 2.91 3.03 -7.58
CA ALA A 21 4.02 3.95 -7.90
C ALA A 21 3.76 5.37 -7.37
N VAL A 22 2.51 5.84 -7.43
CA VAL A 22 2.11 7.15 -6.88
C VAL A 22 2.24 7.19 -5.35
N ILE A 23 1.98 6.09 -4.64
CA ILE A 23 2.23 5.99 -3.19
C ILE A 23 3.72 6.25 -2.89
N GLY A 24 4.62 5.61 -3.64
CA GLY A 24 6.07 5.81 -3.47
C GLY A 24 6.50 7.26 -3.72
N LEU A 25 5.97 7.89 -4.77
CA LEU A 25 6.18 9.31 -5.05
C LEU A 25 5.64 10.21 -3.94
N GLY A 26 4.49 9.87 -3.37
CA GLY A 26 3.92 10.56 -2.21
C GLY A 26 4.82 10.56 -1.00
N ILE A 27 5.39 9.40 -0.66
CA ILE A 27 6.30 9.28 0.49
C ILE A 27 7.55 10.14 0.27
N VAL A 28 8.20 10.02 -0.89
CA VAL A 28 9.42 10.77 -1.19
C VAL A 28 9.14 12.28 -1.26
N GLY A 29 8.02 12.67 -1.89
CA GLY A 29 7.58 14.05 -1.96
C GLY A 29 7.31 14.65 -0.58
N ALA A 30 6.56 13.95 0.29
CA ALA A 30 6.26 14.42 1.64
C ALA A 30 7.54 14.66 2.45
N VAL A 31 8.52 13.76 2.34
CA VAL A 31 9.80 13.91 3.02
C VAL A 31 10.61 15.10 2.48
N ALA A 32 10.55 15.36 1.17
CA ALA A 32 11.33 16.41 0.53
C ALA A 32 10.77 17.82 0.74
N VAL A 33 9.44 17.99 0.68
CA VAL A 33 8.79 19.32 0.66
C VAL A 33 7.87 19.56 1.85
N GLY A 34 7.65 18.56 2.72
CA GLY A 34 6.66 18.60 3.79
C GLY A 34 5.28 18.11 3.31
N ALA A 35 4.58 17.34 4.16
CA ALA A 35 3.28 16.76 3.84
C ALA A 35 2.22 17.84 3.56
N ASP A 36 2.20 18.91 4.34
CA ASP A 36 1.25 20.03 4.21
C ASP A 36 1.36 20.80 2.88
N ASN A 37 2.48 20.65 2.17
CA ASN A 37 2.79 21.38 0.94
C ASN A 37 2.51 20.57 -0.33
N MET A 38 1.99 19.33 -0.21
CA MET A 38 1.64 18.49 -1.35
C MET A 38 0.14 18.51 -1.66
N PHE A 39 -0.22 19.13 -2.78
CA PHE A 39 -1.60 19.15 -3.28
C PHE A 39 -2.07 17.83 -3.90
N PHE A 40 -1.13 17.03 -4.44
CA PHE A 40 -1.45 15.91 -5.33
C PHE A 40 -1.48 14.54 -4.64
N VAL A 41 -0.78 14.39 -3.52
CA VAL A 41 -0.68 13.13 -2.81
C VAL A 41 -1.14 13.41 -1.39
N GLY A 42 -2.34 12.95 -1.03
CA GLY A 42 -2.91 13.16 0.32
C GLY A 42 -2.03 12.53 1.41
N ASP A 43 -2.57 12.37 2.63
CA ASP A 43 -1.81 11.86 3.79
C ASP A 43 -1.44 10.36 3.69
N VAL A 44 -0.64 9.99 2.70
CA VAL A 44 -0.14 8.64 2.49
C VAL A 44 0.71 8.20 3.68
N ILE A 45 1.53 9.11 4.23
CA ILE A 45 2.35 8.81 5.41
C ILE A 45 1.46 8.52 6.62
N ASP A 46 0.45 9.34 6.91
CA ASP A 46 -0.40 9.11 8.08
C ASP A 46 -1.23 7.84 7.93
N ASN A 47 -1.70 7.52 6.72
CA ASN A 47 -2.37 6.25 6.45
C ASN A 47 -1.45 5.05 6.73
N LEU A 48 -0.18 5.12 6.33
CA LEU A 48 0.80 4.07 6.62
C LEU A 48 1.09 3.97 8.12
N VAL A 49 1.30 5.09 8.80
CA VAL A 49 1.54 5.15 10.25
C VAL A 49 0.32 4.62 11.02
N MET A 50 -0.89 4.94 10.58
CA MET A 50 -2.13 4.40 11.15
C MET A 50 -2.16 2.88 11.05
N TYR A 51 -1.89 2.30 9.87
CA TYR A 51 -1.88 0.84 9.72
C TYR A 51 -0.79 0.16 10.56
N VAL A 52 0.40 0.75 10.65
CA VAL A 52 1.46 0.26 11.54
C VAL A 52 1.04 0.37 13.00
N GLY A 53 0.38 1.46 13.39
CA GLY A 53 -0.20 1.65 14.72
C GLY A 53 -1.24 0.58 15.05
N MET A 54 -2.18 0.30 14.15
CA MET A 54 -3.18 -0.76 14.32
C MET A 54 -2.54 -2.15 14.49
N LEU A 55 -1.43 -2.42 13.80
CA LEU A 55 -0.66 -3.64 13.98
C LEU A 55 0.05 -3.68 15.34
N GLY A 56 0.58 -2.53 15.79
CA GLY A 56 1.24 -2.37 17.09
C GLY A 56 0.28 -2.50 18.27
N ASP A 57 -0.93 -1.97 18.17
CA ASP A 57 -1.98 -2.05 19.19
C ASP A 57 -2.41 -3.51 19.47
N GLY A 58 -2.33 -4.37 18.45
CA GLY A 58 -2.55 -5.81 18.59
C GLY A 58 -1.38 -6.55 19.27
N GLY A 59 -0.25 -5.88 19.54
CA GLY A 59 0.95 -6.45 20.15
C GLY A 59 1.47 -7.69 19.43
N LEU A 60 1.90 -8.69 20.19
CA LEU A 60 2.39 -9.96 19.63
C LEU A 60 1.35 -10.67 18.75
N ALA A 61 0.07 -10.60 19.12
CA ALA A 61 -1.00 -11.24 18.37
C ALA A 61 -1.17 -10.61 16.97
N GLY A 62 -1.11 -9.27 16.89
CA GLY A 62 -1.14 -8.54 15.62
C GLY A 62 0.01 -8.93 14.68
N LEU A 63 1.22 -9.06 15.24
CA LEU A 63 2.40 -9.49 14.48
C LEU A 63 2.30 -10.95 13.99
N VAL A 64 1.80 -11.86 14.82
CA VAL A 64 1.60 -13.27 14.42
C VAL A 64 0.60 -13.37 13.27
N VAL A 65 -0.51 -12.64 13.34
CA VAL A 65 -1.51 -12.60 12.27
C VAL A 65 -0.90 -12.05 10.97
N LEU A 66 -0.11 -10.97 11.06
CA LEU A 66 0.60 -10.43 9.91
C LEU A 66 1.52 -11.47 9.26
N LEU A 67 2.33 -12.19 10.05
CA LEU A 67 3.24 -13.22 9.54
C LEU A 67 2.48 -14.37 8.86
N ILE A 68 1.33 -14.78 9.39
CA ILE A 68 0.46 -15.79 8.76
C ILE A 68 -0.03 -15.28 7.40
N ILE A 69 -0.53 -14.04 7.33
CA ILE A 69 -1.01 -13.45 6.08
C ILE A 69 0.11 -13.35 5.04
N MET A 70 1.30 -12.87 5.44
CA MET A 70 2.47 -12.80 4.55
C MET A 70 2.85 -14.17 4.02
N GLY A 71 2.83 -15.20 4.87
CA GLY A 71 3.09 -16.59 4.48
C GLY A 71 2.07 -17.14 3.49
N VAL A 72 0.77 -16.85 3.70
CA VAL A 72 -0.31 -17.28 2.78
C VAL A 72 -0.22 -16.55 1.44
N LEU A 73 0.08 -15.25 1.45
CA LEU A 73 0.16 -14.42 0.24
C LEU A 73 1.49 -14.55 -0.51
N ASN A 74 2.48 -15.31 0.00
CA ASN A 74 3.83 -15.41 -0.56
C ASN A 74 4.50 -14.05 -0.81
N ILE A 75 4.18 -13.07 0.03
CA ILE A 75 4.84 -11.77 0.00
C ILE A 75 6.21 -11.97 0.67
N LYS A 76 7.27 -11.94 -0.14
CA LYS A 76 8.65 -12.07 0.33
C LYS A 76 9.13 -10.79 1.02
#